data_AF-A0A090KIH7-F1
#
_entry.id   AF-A0A090KIH7-F1
#
_cell.length_a   1.000
_cell.length_b   1.000
_cell.length_c   1.000
_cell.angle_alpha   90.00
_cell.angle_beta   90.00
_cell.angle_gamma   90.00
#
_symmetry.space_group_name_H-M   'P 1'
#
loop_
_entity.id
_entity.type
_entity.pdbx_description
1 polymer ?
#
loop_
_entity_poly.entity_id
_entity_poly.type
_entity_poly.pdbx_seq_one_letter_code
_entity_poly.pdbx_strand_id
1 'polypeptide(L)'
;MPLKSFVLHDVQGLFGGHAIWAAEDRAVFVQVVGPPPPAGQSGLWEKRYKATLTAEQWAEVERLVGAHHLLTAKMPERPGLPDEAHPIIVVVTRAGATANVRKWANDKHADFDPVYAYLLGLCRADGELVREGTFEWEWRPAGFEQPW
;
A
#
# COMPACT_ATOMS: atom_id res chain seq x y z
N MET A 1 -12.48 -12.49 5.14
CA MET A 1 -13.24 -11.37 5.75
C MET A 1 -13.61 -10.41 4.64
N PRO A 2 -14.91 -10.11 4.41
CA PRO A 2 -15.31 -9.30 3.27
C PRO A 2 -14.79 -7.86 3.33
N LEU A 3 -14.05 -7.44 2.31
CA LEU A 3 -13.47 -6.12 2.21
C LEU A 3 -14.27 -5.22 1.26
N LYS A 4 -14.31 -3.93 1.59
CA LYS A 4 -14.75 -2.85 0.71
C LYS A 4 -13.55 -2.25 -0.03
N SER A 5 -12.43 -2.08 0.67
CA SER A 5 -11.18 -1.62 0.09
C SER A 5 -9.98 -2.00 0.95
N PHE A 6 -8.80 -1.97 0.33
CA PHE A 6 -7.54 -1.98 1.05
C PHE A 6 -6.52 -1.06 0.38
N VAL A 7 -5.56 -0.61 1.17
CA VAL A 7 -4.42 0.19 0.75
C VAL A 7 -3.17 -0.38 1.41
N LEU A 8 -2.11 -0.55 0.64
CA LEU A 8 -0.74 -0.58 1.16
C LEU A 8 -0.08 0.71 0.70
N HIS A 9 0.52 1.44 1.64
CA HIS A 9 1.33 2.61 1.35
C HIS A 9 2.72 2.44 1.99
N ASP A 10 3.71 2.18 1.15
CA ASP A 10 5.11 2.03 1.51
C ASP A 10 5.95 2.92 0.59
N VAL A 11 5.73 4.23 0.69
CA VAL A 11 6.50 5.25 -0.04
C VAL A 11 7.30 6.07 0.97
N GLN A 12 8.59 6.21 0.69
CA GLN A 12 9.59 6.87 1.54
C GLN A 12 10.22 8.04 0.79
N GLY A 13 10.53 9.13 1.50
CA GLY A 13 10.97 10.38 0.87
C GLY A 13 12.33 10.36 0.21
N LEU A 14 13.23 9.45 0.60
CA LEU A 14 14.56 9.35 0.02
C LEU A 14 14.64 8.35 -1.13
N PHE A 15 13.96 7.21 -1.03
CA PHE A 15 14.15 6.08 -1.93
C PHE A 15 12.91 5.76 -2.79
N GLY A 16 11.78 6.44 -2.53
CA GLY A 16 10.50 6.10 -3.14
C GLY A 16 9.91 4.84 -2.49
N GLY A 17 9.32 3.97 -3.30
CA GLY A 17 8.67 2.76 -2.83
C GLY A 17 7.42 2.44 -3.63
N HIS A 18 6.44 1.79 -3.00
CA HIS A 18 5.25 1.29 -3.66
C HIS A 18 3.99 1.61 -2.86
N ALA A 19 2.91 1.84 -3.58
CA ALA A 19 1.59 1.86 -3.00
C ALA A 19 0.58 1.17 -3.92
N ILE A 20 -0.41 0.53 -3.33
CA ILE A 20 -1.53 -0.08 -4.03
C ILE A 20 -2.83 0.31 -3.34
N TRP A 21 -3.82 0.73 -4.13
CA TRP A 21 -5.17 1.04 -3.69
C TRP A 21 -6.13 0.12 -4.44
N ALA A 22 -6.94 -0.63 -3.71
CA ALA A 22 -7.85 -1.61 -4.30
C ALA A 22 -9.27 -1.47 -3.74
N ALA A 23 -10.26 -1.42 -4.64
CA ALA A 23 -11.68 -1.32 -4.31
C ALA A 23 -12.39 -2.66 -4.51
N GLU A 24 -13.60 -2.80 -3.96
CA GLU A 24 -14.38 -4.05 -3.96
C GLU A 24 -14.75 -4.60 -5.35
N ASP A 25 -14.71 -3.75 -6.38
CA ASP A 25 -14.85 -4.15 -7.78
C ASP A 25 -13.57 -4.78 -8.36
N ARG A 26 -12.52 -4.88 -7.54
CA ARG A 26 -11.15 -5.35 -7.83
C ARG A 26 -10.36 -4.40 -8.71
N ALA A 27 -10.87 -3.20 -9.02
CA ALA A 27 -10.07 -2.18 -9.66
C ALA A 27 -8.94 -1.75 -8.72
N VAL A 28 -7.73 -1.66 -9.28
CA VAL A 28 -6.56 -1.25 -8.53
C VAL A 28 -5.78 -0.15 -9.22
N PHE A 29 -5.19 0.71 -8.39
CA PHE A 29 -4.09 1.56 -8.79
C PHE A 29 -2.83 1.10 -8.09
N VAL A 30 -1.74 0.98 -8.84
CA VAL A 30 -0.40 0.75 -8.30
C VAL A 30 0.44 1.99 -8.59
N GLN A 31 1.10 2.52 -7.57
CA GLN A 31 2.08 3.60 -7.70
C GLN A 31 3.46 3.03 -7.39
N VAL A 32 4.39 3.26 -8.31
CA VAL A 32 5.81 2.93 -8.16
C VAL A 32 6.55 4.26 -8.11
N VAL A 33 7.23 4.51 -7.01
CA VAL A 33 7.99 5.74 -6.77
C VAL A 33 9.47 5.39 -6.68
N GLY A 34 10.32 6.19 -7.30
CA GLY A 34 11.75 5.96 -7.27
C GLY A 34 12.56 7.21 -7.64
N PRO A 35 13.88 7.06 -7.79
CA PRO A 35 14.75 8.14 -8.26
C PRO A 35 14.35 8.58 -9.69
N PRO A 36 14.69 9.83 -10.07
CA PRO A 36 14.21 10.42 -11.30
C PRO A 36 14.85 9.82 -12.57
N PRO A 37 14.08 9.57 -13.63
CA PRO A 37 14.56 9.40 -15.00
C PRO A 37 14.18 10.62 -15.87
N PRO A 38 15.07 11.30 -16.64
CA PRO A 38 16.52 11.15 -16.88
C PRO A 38 17.35 12.31 -16.24
N ALA A 39 18.65 12.37 -16.58
CA ALA A 39 19.62 13.32 -16.02
C ALA A 39 19.15 14.79 -16.05
N GLY A 40 19.23 15.44 -14.89
CA GLY A 40 18.95 16.89 -14.73
C GLY A 40 17.70 17.21 -13.90
N GLN A 41 16.90 16.22 -13.50
CA GLN A 41 15.76 16.42 -12.61
C GLN A 41 16.11 16.01 -11.16
N SER A 42 15.61 16.77 -10.19
CA SER A 42 15.71 16.48 -8.76
C SER A 42 14.35 16.03 -8.21
N GLY A 43 14.39 15.28 -7.10
CA GLY A 43 13.19 14.75 -6.45
C GLY A 43 12.78 13.36 -6.94
N LEU A 44 11.71 12.83 -6.36
CA LEU A 44 11.17 11.52 -6.69
C LEU A 44 10.35 11.56 -7.98
N TRP A 45 10.37 10.45 -8.70
CA TRP A 45 9.58 10.22 -9.89
C TRP A 45 8.66 9.04 -9.67
N GLU A 46 7.50 9.07 -10.31
CA GLU A 46 6.49 8.06 -10.15
C GLU A 46 5.94 7.54 -11.48
N LYS A 47 5.48 6.30 -11.42
CA LYS A 47 4.63 5.67 -12.42
C LYS A 47 3.39 5.15 -11.74
N ARG A 48 2.24 5.36 -12.37
CA ARG A 48 0.95 4.87 -11.88
C ARG A 48 0.35 3.93 -12.90
N TYR A 49 -0.08 2.77 -12.43
CA TYR A 49 -0.67 1.73 -13.24
C TYR A 49 -2.10 1.48 -12.79
N LYS A 50 -2.99 1.24 -13.75
CA LYS A 50 -4.34 0.75 -13.47
C LYS A 50 -4.42 -0.72 -13.89
N ALA A 51 -4.96 -1.55 -13.00
CA ALA A 51 -5.16 -2.97 -13.26
C ALA A 51 -6.43 -3.46 -12.58
N THR A 52 -6.69 -4.75 -12.73
CA THR A 52 -7.78 -5.44 -12.03
C THR A 52 -7.21 -6.68 -11.35
N LEU A 53 -7.44 -6.84 -10.05
CA LEU A 53 -7.06 -8.06 -9.35
C LEU A 53 -7.93 -9.23 -9.79
N THR A 54 -7.35 -10.43 -9.82
CA THR A 54 -8.14 -11.65 -10.00
C THR A 54 -9.01 -11.89 -8.78
N ALA A 55 -10.03 -12.75 -8.92
CA ALA A 55 -10.89 -13.13 -7.78
C ALA A 55 -10.07 -13.83 -6.69
N GLU A 56 -9.07 -14.63 -7.08
CA GLU A 56 -8.18 -15.36 -6.19
C GLU A 56 -7.27 -14.40 -5.42
N GLN A 57 -6.72 -13.38 -6.09
CA GLN A 57 -5.91 -12.36 -5.43
C GLN A 57 -6.72 -11.60 -4.38
N TRP A 58 -7.93 -11.16 -4.73
CA TRP A 58 -8.81 -10.48 -3.79
C TRP A 58 -9.19 -11.36 -2.60
N ALA A 59 -9.62 -12.60 -2.85
CA ALA A 59 -9.99 -13.55 -1.82
C ALA A 59 -8.82 -13.87 -0.88
N GLU A 60 -7.59 -13.91 -1.40
CA GLU A 60 -6.40 -14.13 -0.59
C GLU A 60 -6.10 -12.95 0.34
N VAL A 61 -6.29 -11.69 -0.12
CA VAL A 61 -6.22 -10.53 0.78
C VAL A 61 -7.27 -10.64 1.88
N GLU A 62 -8.53 -10.94 1.53
CA GLU A 62 -9.60 -11.11 2.52
C GLU A 62 -9.31 -12.22 3.53
N ARG A 63 -8.68 -13.31 3.09
CA ARG A 63 -8.24 -14.42 3.93
C ARG A 63 -7.13 -13.99 4.87
N LEU A 64 -6.09 -13.34 4.35
CA LEU A 64 -4.92 -12.89 5.11
C LEU A 64 -5.31 -11.85 6.17
N VAL A 65 -6.08 -10.83 5.81
CA VAL A 65 -6.52 -9.79 6.76
C VAL A 65 -7.37 -10.41 7.89
N GLY A 66 -8.21 -11.41 7.58
CA GLY A 66 -8.97 -12.14 8.59
C GLY A 66 -8.11 -13.05 9.47
N ALA A 67 -7.20 -13.82 8.88
CA ALA A 67 -6.35 -14.78 9.58
C ALA A 67 -5.31 -14.11 10.48
N HIS A 68 -4.88 -12.90 10.11
CA HIS A 68 -3.91 -12.10 10.82
C HIS A 68 -4.55 -10.97 11.63
N HIS A 69 -5.84 -11.05 11.93
CA HIS A 69 -6.52 -10.16 12.89
C HIS A 69 -6.23 -8.66 12.70
N LEU A 70 -6.06 -8.18 11.47
CA LEU A 70 -5.52 -6.85 11.21
C LEU A 70 -6.39 -5.73 11.81
N LEU A 71 -7.69 -6.01 11.99
CA LEU A 71 -8.64 -5.10 12.63
C LEU A 71 -8.38 -4.84 14.11
N THR A 72 -7.71 -5.75 14.80
CA THR A 72 -7.46 -5.68 16.25
C THR A 72 -5.99 -5.76 16.60
N ALA A 73 -5.12 -5.90 15.60
CA ALA A 73 -3.68 -5.99 15.79
C ALA A 73 -3.13 -4.70 16.41
N LYS A 74 -2.25 -4.85 17.40
CA LYS A 74 -1.61 -3.73 18.08
C LYS A 74 -0.16 -3.66 17.66
N MET A 75 0.19 -2.60 16.94
CA MET A 75 1.57 -2.41 16.49
C MET A 75 2.43 -1.91 17.66
N PRO A 76 3.69 -2.36 17.78
CA PRO A 76 4.63 -1.83 18.76
C PRO A 76 4.84 -0.33 18.54
N GLU A 77 4.74 0.45 19.61
CA GLU A 77 5.05 1.87 19.57
C GLU A 77 6.49 2.08 20.06
N ARG A 78 7.33 2.64 19.18
CA ARG A 78 8.69 3.10 19.53
C ARG A 78 9.08 4.31 18.70
N PRO A 79 10.08 5.09 19.14
CA PRO A 79 10.72 6.08 18.29
C PRO A 79 11.28 5.42 17.02
N GLY A 80 11.11 6.11 15.90
CA GLY A 80 11.73 5.72 14.64
C GLY A 80 13.21 6.03 14.63
N LEU A 81 13.97 5.27 13.84
CA LEU A 81 15.32 5.65 13.47
C LEU A 81 15.28 6.58 12.24
N PRO A 82 16.26 7.47 12.07
CA PRO A 82 16.43 8.22 10.83
C PRO A 82 16.41 7.26 9.62
N ASP A 83 15.72 7.66 8.57
CA ASP A 83 15.58 6.91 7.31
C ASP A 83 14.88 5.55 7.43
N GLU A 84 14.29 5.23 8.59
CA GLU A 84 13.53 4.00 8.76
C GLU A 84 12.14 4.11 8.12
N ALA A 85 11.84 3.13 7.30
CA ALA A 85 10.56 3.02 6.62
C ALA A 85 9.40 2.75 7.58
N HIS A 86 8.23 3.30 7.26
CA HIS A 86 7.02 3.16 8.07
C HIS A 86 5.83 2.74 7.20
N PRO A 87 5.82 1.51 6.67
CA PRO A 87 4.74 1.01 5.82
C PRO A 87 3.40 1.04 6.56
N ILE A 88 2.36 1.41 5.82
CA ILE A 88 0.99 1.54 6.33
C ILE A 88 0.08 0.59 5.55
N ILE A 89 -0.76 -0.16 6.25
CA ILE A 89 -1.85 -0.92 5.65
C ILE A 89 -3.16 -0.36 6.19
N VAL A 90 -4.03 0.04 5.27
CA VAL A 90 -5.42 0.43 5.58
C VAL A 90 -6.36 -0.61 5.00
N VAL A 91 -7.30 -1.09 5.79
CA VAL A 91 -8.37 -1.98 5.34
C VAL A 91 -9.71 -1.44 5.78
N VAL A 92 -10.70 -1.47 4.88
CA VAL A 92 -12.09 -1.13 5.18
C VAL A 92 -12.93 -2.35 4.85
N THR A 93 -13.65 -2.87 5.82
CA THR A 93 -14.56 -4.01 5.62
C THR A 93 -15.88 -3.54 4.99
N ARG A 94 -16.63 -4.47 4.38
CA ARG A 94 -17.99 -4.16 3.90
C ARG A 94 -18.95 -3.77 5.03
N ALA A 95 -18.65 -4.18 6.26
CA ALA A 95 -19.40 -3.79 7.45
C ALA A 95 -19.03 -2.38 7.96
N GLY A 96 -18.05 -1.70 7.34
CA GLY A 96 -17.60 -0.36 7.71
C GLY A 96 -16.55 -0.31 8.82
N ALA A 97 -16.11 -1.45 9.35
CA ALA A 97 -14.96 -1.48 10.26
C ALA A 97 -13.67 -1.17 9.49
N THR A 98 -12.83 -0.32 10.07
CA THR A 98 -11.57 0.14 9.47
C THR A 98 -10.41 -0.20 10.39
N ALA A 99 -9.28 -0.58 9.80
CA ALA A 99 -7.99 -0.55 10.49
C ALA A 99 -6.97 0.20 9.66
N ASN A 100 -6.17 1.00 10.36
CA ASN A 100 -4.98 1.67 9.85
C ASN A 100 -3.84 1.22 10.76
N VAL A 101 -3.05 0.26 10.26
CA VAL A 101 -1.93 -0.32 11.00
C VAL A 101 -0.64 0.08 10.31
N ARG A 102 0.37 0.38 11.12
CA ARG A 102 1.71 0.78 10.68
C ARG A 102 2.75 0.31 11.65
N LYS A 103 3.92 -0.06 11.15
CA LYS A 103 5.08 -0.42 11.97
C LYS A 103 6.36 0.05 11.31
N TRP A 104 7.40 0.25 12.10
CA TRP A 104 8.73 0.43 11.54
C TRP A 104 9.16 -0.82 10.77
N ALA A 105 9.79 -0.64 9.62
CA ALA A 105 10.04 -1.75 8.69
C ALA A 105 10.92 -2.87 9.29
N ASN A 106 11.83 -2.54 10.20
CA ASN A 106 12.70 -3.52 10.85
C ASN A 106 12.01 -4.29 11.99
N ASP A 107 10.85 -3.84 12.47
CA ASP A 107 10.10 -4.54 13.50
C ASP A 107 9.37 -5.72 12.90
N LYS A 108 9.46 -6.90 13.51
CA LYS A 108 8.66 -8.07 13.08
C LYS A 108 7.30 -8.05 13.75
N HIS A 109 6.26 -8.39 12.99
CA HIS A 109 4.91 -8.53 13.53
C HIS A 109 4.13 -9.61 12.78
N ALA A 110 3.77 -10.68 13.50
CA ALA A 110 3.15 -11.88 12.91
C ALA A 110 1.81 -11.62 12.20
N ASP A 111 1.10 -10.57 12.63
CA ASP A 111 -0.16 -10.16 12.00
C ASP A 111 0.02 -9.16 10.83
N PHE A 112 1.15 -8.47 10.76
CA PHE A 112 1.37 -7.45 9.74
C PHE A 112 2.18 -8.00 8.57
N ASP A 113 3.30 -8.67 8.87
CA ASP A 113 4.31 -9.06 7.87
C ASP A 113 3.73 -9.94 6.75
N PRO A 114 2.88 -10.95 7.02
CA PRO A 114 2.33 -11.79 5.95
C PRO A 114 1.38 -11.02 5.02
N VAL A 115 0.57 -10.11 5.58
CA VAL A 115 -0.33 -9.25 4.80
C VAL A 115 0.49 -8.29 3.95
N TYR A 116 1.46 -7.61 4.57
CA TYR A 116 2.37 -6.68 3.88
C TYR A 116 3.10 -7.34 2.71
N ALA A 117 3.72 -8.50 2.94
CA ALA A 117 4.48 -9.19 1.90
C ALA A 117 3.61 -9.58 0.70
N TYR A 118 2.38 -10.02 0.96
CA TYR A 118 1.43 -10.35 -0.10
C TYR A 118 1.01 -9.09 -0.88
N LEU A 119 0.60 -8.02 -0.19
CA LEU A 119 0.20 -6.76 -0.81
C LEU A 119 1.32 -6.13 -1.62
N LEU A 120 2.56 -6.15 -1.12
CA LEU A 120 3.73 -5.68 -1.86
C LEU A 120 3.96 -6.51 -3.13
N GLY A 121 3.72 -7.82 -3.07
CA GLY A 121 3.78 -8.72 -4.22
C GLY A 121 2.73 -8.42 -5.31
N LEU A 122 1.66 -7.70 -4.97
CA LEU A 122 0.64 -7.19 -5.91
C LEU A 122 1.02 -5.85 -6.55
N CYS A 123 2.01 -5.13 -6.02
CA CYS A 123 2.46 -3.83 -6.56
C CYS A 123 3.27 -3.96 -7.87
N ARG A 124 2.95 -4.94 -8.72
CA ARG A 124 3.63 -5.18 -9.99
C ARG A 124 3.20 -4.12 -11.01
N ALA A 125 4.16 -3.72 -11.85
CA ALA A 125 3.95 -2.79 -12.96
C ALA A 125 3.44 -3.51 -14.23
N ASP A 126 2.41 -4.34 -14.10
CA ASP A 126 1.85 -5.18 -15.17
C ASP A 126 0.51 -4.67 -15.73
N GLY A 127 -0.01 -3.58 -15.17
CA GLY A 127 -1.21 -2.89 -15.65
C GLY A 127 -0.98 -1.86 -16.75
N GLU A 128 -2.05 -1.13 -17.10
CA GLU A 128 -2.01 0.02 -18.01
C GLU A 128 -1.32 1.20 -17.31
N LEU A 129 -0.26 1.75 -17.91
CA LEU A 129 0.37 2.97 -17.42
C LEU A 129 -0.59 4.15 -17.64
N VAL A 130 -1.08 4.74 -16.54
CA VAL A 130 -2.00 5.88 -16.58
C VAL A 130 -1.32 7.22 -16.32
N ARG A 131 -0.13 7.19 -15.72
CA ARG A 131 0.68 8.40 -15.48
C ARG A 131 2.16 8.06 -15.29
N GLU A 132 3.01 8.95 -15.76
CA GLU A 132 4.43 9.01 -15.43
C GLU A 132 4.82 10.48 -15.20
N GLY A 133 5.60 10.79 -14.15
CA GLY A 133 5.96 12.17 -13.85
C GLY A 133 6.63 12.38 -12.49
N THR A 134 6.84 13.65 -12.14
CA THR A 134 7.25 14.06 -10.78
C THR A 134 6.28 13.52 -9.75
N PHE A 135 6.82 12.98 -8.66
CA PHE A 135 6.05 12.41 -7.57
C PHE A 135 5.16 13.45 -6.88
N GLU A 136 3.86 13.18 -6.83
CA GLU A 136 2.87 13.97 -6.11
C GLU A 136 2.59 13.34 -4.73
N TRP A 137 3.14 13.94 -3.68
CA TRP A 137 3.00 13.48 -2.29
C TRP A 137 1.55 13.28 -1.84
N GLU A 138 0.64 14.17 -2.24
CA GLU A 138 -0.76 14.15 -1.81
C GLU A 138 -1.66 13.31 -2.72
N TRP A 139 -1.10 12.71 -3.78
CA TRP A 139 -1.92 11.99 -4.74
C TRP A 139 -2.46 10.68 -4.15
N ARG A 140 -3.74 10.43 -4.44
CA ARG A 140 -4.42 9.16 -4.25
C ARG A 140 -5.57 9.05 -5.25
N PRO A 141 -6.01 7.83 -5.60
CA PRO A 141 -7.23 7.64 -6.36
C PRO A 141 -8.46 8.13 -5.56
N ALA A 142 -9.46 8.68 -6.27
CA ALA A 142 -10.69 9.13 -5.65
C ALA A 142 -11.43 7.96 -4.97
N GLY A 143 -12.07 8.23 -3.82
CA GLY A 143 -12.83 7.23 -3.06
C GLY A 143 -12.00 6.44 -2.03
N PHE A 144 -10.70 6.71 -1.90
CA PHE A 144 -9.85 6.15 -0.86
C PHE A 144 -9.54 7.17 0.24
N GLU A 145 -9.47 6.69 1.48
CA GLU A 145 -8.98 7.47 2.61
C GLU A 145 -7.48 7.74 2.48
N GLN A 146 -7.01 8.82 3.11
CA GLN A 146 -5.59 9.15 3.18
C GLN A 146 -4.94 8.26 4.25
N PRO A 147 -3.90 7.47 3.90
CA PRO A 147 -3.31 6.54 4.86
C PRO A 147 -2.32 7.19 5.84
N TRP A 148 -1.78 8.38 5.56
CA TRP A 148 -0.80 9.12 6.39
C TRP A 148 -1.36 10.37 7.06
#